data_AF-A0A2Z3HKQ3-F1
#
_entry.id   AF-A0A2Z3HKQ3-F1
#
_cell.length_a   1.000
_cell.length_b   1.000
_cell.length_c   1.000
_cell.angle_alpha   90.00
_cell.angle_beta   90.00
_cell.angle_gamma   90.00
#
_symmetry.space_group_name_H-M   'P 1'
#
loop_
_entity.id
_entity.type
_entity.pdbx_description
1 polymer ?
#
loop_
_entity_poly.entity_id
_entity_poly.type
_entity_poly.pdbx_seq_one_letter_code
_entity_poly.pdbx_strand_id
1 'polypeptide(L)'
;MTEEPPKRRTLSLKPGVEVTRPLGPQPLEPLRSDRPARPPRPPRPFREAKPVERPSHGWKCKPCGAFFDPPAEGPDDEVVRCPGCNARIGIAGDFRQTPPPARLRARPMRH
;
A
#
# COMPACT_ATOMS: atom_id res chain seq x y z
N MET A 1 27.28 -3.56 23.94
CA MET A 1 28.18 -3.93 22.83
C MET A 1 27.37 -3.83 21.57
N THR A 2 27.52 -2.77 20.80
CA THR A 2 26.71 -2.53 19.58
C THR A 2 27.58 -2.95 18.40
N GLU A 3 27.38 -4.17 17.90
CA GLU A 3 28.08 -4.63 16.69
C GLU A 3 27.51 -3.89 15.47
N GLU A 4 28.34 -3.03 14.89
CA GLU A 4 28.04 -2.32 13.65
C GLU A 4 28.17 -3.30 12.46
N PRO A 5 27.20 -3.37 11.54
CA PRO A 5 27.18 -4.37 10.48
C PRO A 5 28.37 -4.24 9.52
N PRO A 6 28.90 -5.35 8.99
CA PRO A 6 30.13 -5.36 8.21
C PRO A 6 29.98 -4.56 6.90
N LYS A 7 30.80 -3.52 6.75
CA LYS A 7 30.84 -2.65 5.56
C LYS A 7 31.38 -3.42 4.35
N ARG A 8 30.60 -3.47 3.26
CA ARG A 8 31.03 -4.08 2.00
C ARG A 8 32.14 -3.23 1.35
N ARG A 9 33.16 -3.89 0.79
CA ARG A 9 34.21 -3.24 0.00
C ARG A 9 33.63 -2.72 -1.32
N THR A 10 33.36 -1.43 -1.41
CA THR A 10 33.04 -0.75 -2.67
C THR A 10 34.34 -0.29 -3.34
N LEU A 11 34.49 -0.55 -4.64
CA LEU A 11 35.60 -0.01 -5.42
C LEU A 11 35.51 1.52 -5.37
N SER A 12 36.48 2.14 -4.71
CA SER A 12 36.56 3.61 -4.64
C SER A 12 37.23 4.13 -5.89
N LEU A 13 36.72 5.24 -6.42
CA LEU A 13 37.39 5.96 -7.49
C LEU A 13 38.76 6.46 -7.00
N LYS A 14 39.73 6.49 -7.91
CA LYS A 14 41.05 7.05 -7.62
C LYS A 14 40.91 8.56 -7.34
N PRO A 15 41.68 9.13 -6.39
CA PRO A 15 41.70 10.57 -6.18
C PRO A 15 42.15 11.26 -7.49
N GLY A 16 41.38 12.24 -7.95
CA GLY A 16 41.64 12.97 -9.20
C GLY A 16 40.82 12.54 -10.42
N VAL A 17 39.90 11.58 -10.29
CA VAL A 17 38.92 11.28 -11.36
C VAL A 17 37.85 12.35 -11.38
N GLU A 18 37.93 13.27 -12.35
CA GLU A 18 36.84 14.21 -12.65
C GLU A 18 35.71 13.47 -13.37
N VAL A 19 34.61 13.23 -12.65
CA VAL A 19 33.38 12.71 -13.23
C VAL A 19 32.67 13.86 -13.93
N THR A 20 33.03 14.13 -15.18
CA THR A 20 32.29 15.09 -16.01
C THR A 20 30.91 14.51 -16.29
N ARG A 21 29.91 14.96 -15.53
CA ARG A 21 28.51 14.71 -15.88
C ARG A 21 28.31 15.28 -17.30
N PRO A 22 27.85 14.48 -18.28
CA PRO A 22 27.54 15.01 -19.61
C PRO A 22 26.57 16.17 -19.43
N LEU A 23 26.76 17.25 -20.20
CA LEU A 23 25.99 18.50 -20.16
C LEU A 23 24.48 18.22 -20.23
N GLY A 24 23.89 17.89 -19.09
CA GLY A 24 22.45 17.84 -18.88
C GLY A 24 21.95 19.26 -18.64
N PRO A 25 20.68 19.54 -18.97
CA PRO A 25 20.10 20.85 -18.67
C PRO A 25 20.28 21.17 -17.19
N GLN A 26 20.60 22.43 -16.90
CA GLN A 26 20.82 22.91 -15.53
C GLN A 26 19.63 22.50 -14.64
N PRO A 27 19.86 22.15 -13.36
CA PRO A 27 18.79 21.86 -12.43
C PRO A 27 17.82 23.04 -12.41
N LEU A 28 16.55 22.78 -12.74
CA LEU A 28 15.51 23.82 -12.68
C LEU A 28 15.41 24.31 -11.23
N GLU A 29 15.49 25.62 -11.03
CA GLU A 29 15.27 26.19 -9.71
C GLU A 29 13.86 25.85 -9.23
N PRO A 30 13.69 25.40 -7.97
CA PRO A 30 12.38 25.11 -7.43
C PRO A 30 11.52 26.38 -7.44
N LEU A 31 10.43 26.37 -8.20
CA LEU A 31 9.44 27.44 -8.21
C LEU A 31 8.86 27.58 -6.80
N ARG A 32 9.30 28.59 -6.05
CA ARG A 32 8.73 28.89 -4.73
C ARG A 32 7.29 29.35 -4.93
N SER A 33 6.35 28.47 -4.58
CA SER A 33 4.94 28.84 -4.55
C SER A 33 4.74 29.85 -3.43
N ASP A 34 4.40 31.09 -3.78
CA ASP A 34 3.97 32.17 -2.88
C ASP A 34 2.55 31.90 -2.33
N ARG A 35 2.23 30.63 -2.03
CA ARG A 35 0.89 30.27 -1.61
C ARG A 35 0.74 30.67 -0.13
N PRO A 36 -0.16 31.60 0.21
CA PRO A 36 -0.37 31.98 1.59
C PRO A 36 -0.80 30.76 2.40
N ALA A 37 -0.24 30.64 3.61
CA ALA A 37 -0.54 29.55 4.52
C ALA A 37 -2.05 29.53 4.84
N ARG A 38 -2.67 28.36 4.70
CA ARG A 38 -4.08 28.18 5.06
C ARG A 38 -4.21 28.27 6.59
N PRO A 39 -5.20 29.01 7.13
CA PRO A 39 -5.41 29.06 8.56
C PRO A 39 -5.70 27.66 9.14
N PRO A 40 -5.34 27.41 10.41
CA PRO A 40 -5.59 26.14 11.08
C PRO A 40 -7.09 25.85 11.12
N ARG A 41 -7.48 24.60 10.84
CA ARG A 41 -8.88 24.19 10.96
C ARG A 41 -9.28 24.15 12.44
N PRO A 42 -10.51 24.57 12.79
CA PRO A 42 -11.02 24.38 14.14
C PRO A 42 -11.10 22.89 14.49
N PRO A 43 -10.94 22.53 15.78
CA PRO A 43 -11.13 21.16 16.24
C PRO A 43 -12.55 20.71 15.94
N ARG A 44 -12.69 19.53 15.33
CA ARG A 44 -14.02 18.93 15.14
C ARG A 44 -14.55 18.47 16.50
N PRO A 45 -15.85 18.63 16.80
CA PRO A 45 -16.43 18.05 18.01
C PRO A 45 -16.19 16.55 18.01
N PHE A 46 -15.75 16.03 19.14
CA PHE A 46 -15.57 14.59 19.35
C PHE A 46 -16.94 13.92 19.20
N ARG A 47 -17.12 13.20 18.10
CA ARG A 47 -18.22 12.23 17.99
C ARG A 47 -17.68 10.94 18.55
N GLU A 48 -18.37 10.36 19.53
CA GLU A 48 -18.08 8.99 19.97
C GLU A 48 -17.99 8.09 18.75
N ALA A 49 -16.82 7.48 18.57
CA ALA A 49 -16.63 6.50 17.52
C ALA A 49 -17.57 5.34 17.82
N LYS A 50 -18.60 5.14 16.99
CA LYS A 50 -19.31 3.86 16.96
C LYS A 50 -18.24 2.76 16.90
N PRO A 51 -18.29 1.73 17.77
CA PRO A 51 -17.39 0.60 17.67
C PRO A 51 -17.52 0.04 16.26
N VAL A 52 -16.53 0.34 15.41
CA VAL A 52 -16.39 -0.34 14.14
C VAL A 52 -15.88 -1.70 14.54
N GLU A 53 -16.78 -2.68 14.65
CA GLU A 53 -16.40 -4.08 14.67
C GLU A 53 -15.43 -4.25 13.50
N ARG A 54 -14.14 -4.40 13.82
CA ARG A 54 -13.15 -4.77 12.82
C ARG A 54 -13.54 -6.19 12.43
N PRO A 55 -14.00 -6.45 11.20
CA PRO A 55 -14.11 -7.83 10.76
C PRO A 55 -12.70 -8.41 10.89
N SER A 56 -12.56 -9.36 11.79
CA SER A 56 -11.30 -10.03 12.16
C SER A 56 -10.71 -10.84 10.99
N HIS A 57 -11.41 -10.87 9.84
CA HIS A 57 -11.09 -11.68 8.67
C HIS A 57 -11.15 -10.86 7.36
N GLY A 58 -10.53 -9.67 7.34
CA GLY A 58 -10.53 -8.83 6.15
C GLY A 58 -9.63 -9.36 5.03
N TRP A 59 -10.18 -9.73 3.89
CA TRP A 59 -9.42 -10.00 2.68
C TRP A 59 -8.94 -8.69 2.06
N LYS A 60 -7.73 -8.70 1.50
CA LYS A 60 -7.17 -7.56 0.76
C LYS A 60 -7.25 -7.80 -0.73
N CYS A 61 -7.91 -6.90 -1.44
CA CYS A 61 -7.96 -6.89 -2.89
C CYS A 61 -6.58 -6.59 -3.48
N LYS A 62 -6.07 -7.45 -4.37
CA LYS A 62 -4.75 -7.26 -5.01
C LYS A 62 -4.67 -6.04 -5.94
N PRO A 63 -5.67 -5.74 -6.81
CA PRO A 63 -5.58 -4.60 -7.73
C PRO A 63 -5.64 -3.22 -7.06
N CYS A 64 -6.48 -3.02 -6.03
CA CYS A 64 -6.66 -1.69 -5.42
C CYS A 64 -6.21 -1.59 -3.96
N GLY A 65 -5.85 -2.69 -3.32
CA GLY A 65 -5.43 -2.71 -1.92
C GLY A 65 -6.56 -2.52 -0.89
N ALA A 66 -7.81 -2.31 -1.33
CA ALA A 66 -8.96 -2.17 -0.45
C ALA A 66 -9.23 -3.44 0.35
N PHE A 67 -9.66 -3.26 1.59
CA PHE A 67 -10.09 -4.33 2.47
C PHE A 67 -11.57 -4.63 2.23
N PHE A 68 -11.93 -5.91 2.26
CA PHE A 68 -13.29 -6.36 2.11
C PHE A 68 -13.48 -7.68 2.86
N ASP A 69 -14.72 -7.99 3.21
CA ASP A 69 -15.10 -9.26 3.80
C ASP A 69 -15.92 -10.03 2.75
N PRO A 70 -15.47 -11.21 2.28
CA PRO A 70 -16.26 -12.01 1.36
C PRO A 70 -17.49 -12.56 2.09
N PRO A 71 -18.64 -12.70 1.41
CA PRO A 71 -19.86 -13.21 2.04
C PRO A 71 -19.62 -14.61 2.62
N ALA A 72 -19.81 -14.73 3.93
CA ALA A 72 -19.63 -16.00 4.65
C ALA A 72 -20.64 -17.05 4.20
N GLU A 73 -21.86 -16.64 3.88
CA GLU A 73 -22.99 -17.47 3.45
C GLU A 73 -23.43 -17.07 2.04
N GLY A 74 -23.57 -18.06 1.15
CA GLY A 74 -23.88 -17.82 -0.27
C GLY A 74 -23.40 -18.97 -1.17
N PRO A 75 -23.91 -19.04 -2.41
CA PRO A 75 -23.56 -20.07 -3.37
C PRO A 75 -22.08 -19.96 -3.77
N ASP A 76 -21.38 -21.10 -3.77
CA ASP A 76 -19.95 -21.17 -4.03
C ASP A 76 -19.54 -20.71 -5.43
N ASP A 77 -20.49 -20.58 -6.37
CA ASP A 77 -20.32 -20.09 -7.74
C ASP A 77 -20.42 -18.55 -7.90
N GLU A 78 -20.75 -17.83 -6.82
CA GLU A 78 -20.95 -16.38 -6.90
C GLU A 78 -19.64 -15.62 -7.16
N VAL A 79 -19.65 -14.72 -8.15
CA VAL A 79 -18.49 -13.91 -8.48
C VAL A 79 -18.34 -12.77 -7.48
N VAL A 80 -17.30 -12.84 -6.65
CA VAL A 80 -16.97 -11.78 -5.70
C VAL A 80 -16.20 -10.66 -6.39
N ARG A 81 -16.75 -9.46 -6.30
CA ARG A 81 -16.16 -8.22 -6.81
C ARG A 81 -15.65 -7.35 -5.68
N CYS A 82 -14.61 -6.58 -5.96
CA CYS A 82 -14.08 -5.63 -5.00
C CYS A 82 -15.04 -4.46 -4.80
N PRO A 83 -15.45 -4.10 -3.57
CA PRO A 83 -16.26 -2.90 -3.33
C PRO A 83 -15.52 -1.60 -3.66
N GLY A 84 -14.19 -1.58 -3.59
CA GLY A 84 -13.38 -0.38 -3.83
C GLY A 84 -13.01 -0.10 -5.30
N CYS A 85 -12.90 -1.13 -6.14
CA CYS A 85 -12.51 -0.96 -7.55
C CYS A 85 -13.37 -1.74 -8.55
N ASN A 86 -14.41 -2.44 -8.08
CA ASN A 86 -15.30 -3.29 -8.85
C ASN A 86 -14.62 -4.40 -9.69
N ALA A 87 -13.31 -4.64 -9.47
CA ALA A 87 -12.57 -5.71 -10.12
C ALA A 87 -13.09 -7.08 -9.66
N ARG A 88 -13.14 -8.04 -10.58
CA ARG A 88 -13.42 -9.45 -10.28
C ARG A 88 -12.25 -10.03 -9.49
N ILE A 89 -12.49 -10.42 -8.23
CA ILE A 89 -11.46 -10.91 -7.33
C ILE A 89 -11.39 -12.44 -7.36
N GLY A 90 -12.53 -13.11 -7.39
CA GLY A 90 -12.62 -14.56 -7.28
C GLY A 90 -14.06 -15.04 -7.24
N ILE A 91 -14.25 -16.29 -6.84
CA ILE A 91 -15.55 -16.91 -6.61
C ILE A 91 -15.72 -17.14 -5.11
N ALA A 92 -16.93 -17.03 -4.56
CA ALA A 92 -17.22 -17.15 -3.13
C ALA A 92 -16.62 -18.44 -2.51
N GLY A 93 -16.74 -19.57 -3.19
CA GLY A 93 -16.18 -20.85 -2.72
C GLY A 93 -14.65 -20.88 -2.66
N ASP A 94 -13.96 -20.10 -3.49
CA ASP A 94 -12.50 -20.01 -3.46
C ASP A 94 -12.01 -19.36 -2.15
N PHE A 95 -12.77 -18.41 -1.59
CA PHE A 95 -12.41 -17.74 -0.33
C PHE A 95 -12.56 -18.63 0.90
N ARG A 96 -13.33 -19.73 0.79
CA ARG A 96 -13.52 -20.71 1.87
C ARG A 96 -12.45 -21.82 1.86
N GLN A 97 -11.71 -21.97 0.76
CA GLN A 97 -10.68 -23.00 0.64
C GLN A 97 -9.43 -22.66 1.46
N THR A 98 -8.93 -23.64 2.23
CA THR A 98 -7.66 -23.56 2.96
C THR A 98 -6.75 -24.71 2.53
N PRO A 99 -5.67 -24.47 1.75
CA PRO A 99 -5.10 -23.19 1.34
C PRO A 99 -5.90 -22.49 0.21
N PRO A 100 -5.88 -21.13 0.15
CA PRO A 100 -6.57 -20.40 -0.90
C PRO A 100 -5.95 -20.66 -2.29
N PRO A 101 -6.77 -20.85 -3.34
CA PRO A 101 -6.27 -21.10 -4.68
C PRO A 101 -5.57 -19.88 -5.28
N ALA A 102 -4.50 -20.11 -6.05
CA ALA A 102 -3.70 -19.04 -6.66
C ALA A 102 -4.45 -18.14 -7.66
N ARG A 103 -5.66 -18.56 -8.08
CA ARG A 103 -6.55 -17.80 -8.98
C ARG A 103 -7.23 -16.63 -8.28
N LEU A 104 -7.29 -16.64 -6.94
CA LEU A 104 -7.81 -15.52 -6.16
C LEU A 104 -6.93 -14.29 -6.31
N ARG A 105 -7.53 -13.20 -6.79
CA ARG A 105 -6.90 -11.87 -6.83
C ARG A 105 -7.08 -11.12 -5.51
N ALA A 106 -7.12 -11.84 -4.39
CA ALA A 106 -7.10 -11.30 -3.04
C ALA A 106 -6.16 -12.10 -2.15
N ARG A 107 -5.74 -11.47 -1.06
CA ARG A 107 -4.86 -12.06 -0.05
C ARG A 107 -5.58 -12.06 1.30
N PRO A 108 -5.57 -13.18 2.05
CA PRO A 108 -6.06 -13.18 3.42
C PRO A 108 -5.13 -12.31 4.26
N MET A 109 -5.69 -11.45 5.10
CA MET A 109 -4.92 -10.70 6.09
C MET A 109 -4.58 -11.66 7.23
N ARG A 110 -3.30 -12.01 7.35
CA ARG A 110 -2.81 -12.73 8.52
C ARG A 110 -2.65 -11.70 9.65
N HIS A 111 -3.34 -11.94 10.75
CA HIS A 111 -3.12 -11.23 12.01
C HIS A 111 -1.82 -11.70 12.68
#